data_AF-A0A537MH30-F1
#
_entry.id   AF-A0A537MH30-F1
#
_cell.length_a   1.000
_cell.length_b   1.000
_cell.length_c   1.000
_cell.angle_alpha   90.00
_cell.angle_beta   90.00
_cell.angle_gamma   90.00
#
_symmetry.space_group_name_H-M   'P 1'
#
loop_
_entity.id
_entity.type
_entity.pdbx_description
1 polymer ?
#
loop_
_entity_poly.entity_id
_entity_poly.type
_entity_poly.pdbx_seq_one_letter_code
_entity_poly.pdbx_strand_id
1 'polypeptide(L)'
;MTAESTRRAVLGAIAVAPIIGASVFPAAAVSGANPDRRDTMATQPAFSQEPYNWNRGRAAPDRRDWDQALATFREVESDHDRLWGRSERADEAAEANRPARIARYFEDYRLGIGMKRQDVESRLRAYNTGRSEGRIDVARTADEFDAYQRQILEVNERFQTDRLFNEASAHNPIYKAACDALMSAPAPHTAALLIKLEIAAISLDDEHMESAVADARRLLIDGRQQ
;
A
#
# COMPACT_ATOMS: atom_id res chain seq x y z
N MET A 1 13.10 -24.42 -10.31
CA MET A 1 11.89 -23.61 -10.10
C MET A 1 11.18 -23.50 -11.44
N THR A 2 9.92 -23.92 -11.52
CA THR A 2 9.13 -23.89 -12.78
C THR A 2 8.36 -22.57 -12.86
N ALA A 3 8.06 -22.10 -14.08
CA ALA A 3 7.32 -20.86 -14.36
C ALA A 3 5.92 -20.80 -13.69
N GLU A 4 5.41 -21.95 -13.25
CA GLU A 4 4.15 -22.09 -12.52
C GLU A 4 4.25 -21.67 -11.05
N SER A 5 5.46 -21.72 -10.47
CA SER A 5 5.75 -21.21 -9.12
C SER A 5 5.69 -19.68 -9.05
N THR A 6 6.15 -19.00 -10.11
CA THR A 6 6.14 -17.53 -10.19
C THR A 6 4.73 -16.98 -10.38
N ARG A 7 3.86 -17.71 -11.10
CA ARG A 7 2.46 -17.29 -11.34
C ARG A 7 1.59 -17.35 -10.08
N ARG A 8 1.87 -18.26 -9.14
CA ARG A 8 1.17 -18.33 -7.85
C ARG A 8 1.60 -17.23 -6.87
N ALA A 9 2.85 -16.77 -6.93
CA ALA A 9 3.31 -15.65 -6.12
C ALA A 9 2.62 -14.33 -6.53
N VAL A 10 2.51 -14.07 -7.83
CA VAL A 10 1.87 -12.85 -8.37
C VAL A 10 0.36 -12.81 -8.11
N LEU A 11 -0.33 -13.96 -8.15
CA LEU A 11 -1.78 -14.01 -7.84
C LEU A 11 -2.08 -14.07 -6.34
N GLY A 12 -1.14 -14.51 -5.49
CA GLY A 12 -1.26 -14.46 -4.03
C GLY A 12 -1.18 -13.03 -3.48
N ALA A 13 -0.33 -12.19 -4.09
CA ALA A 13 -0.18 -10.77 -3.70
C ALA A 13 -1.41 -9.90 -4.03
N ILE A 14 -2.25 -10.30 -4.98
CA ILE A 14 -3.48 -9.58 -5.36
C ILE A 14 -4.65 -9.89 -4.39
N ALA A 15 -4.55 -10.95 -3.58
CA ALA A 15 -5.64 -11.39 -2.70
C ALA A 15 -5.59 -10.83 -1.26
N VAL A 16 -4.56 -10.07 -0.88
CA VAL A 16 -4.42 -9.50 0.47
C VAL A 16 -4.53 -7.97 0.43
N ALA A 17 -5.66 -7.48 -0.10
CA ALA A 17 -6.13 -6.14 0.23
C ALA A 17 -7.02 -6.25 1.48
N PRO A 18 -6.64 -5.70 2.65
CA PRO A 18 -7.58 -5.61 3.75
C PRO A 18 -8.71 -4.66 3.36
N ILE A 19 -9.93 -5.18 3.43
CA ILE A 19 -11.17 -4.42 3.53
C ILE A 19 -11.07 -3.54 4.77
N ILE A 20 -10.56 -2.32 4.62
CA ILE A 20 -10.63 -1.29 5.66
C ILE A 20 -11.96 -0.56 5.47
N GLY A 21 -12.81 -0.73 6.49
CA GLY A 21 -14.16 -0.21 6.55
C GLY A 21 -14.22 1.31 6.43
N ALA A 22 -15.02 1.77 5.48
CA ALA A 22 -15.59 3.10 5.45
C ALA A 22 -16.40 3.33 6.74
N SER A 23 -15.77 4.00 7.71
CA SER A 23 -16.45 4.54 8.89
C SER A 23 -16.78 6.00 8.62
N VAL A 24 -18.06 6.19 8.33
CA VAL A 24 -18.89 7.39 8.45
C VAL A 24 -18.37 8.43 9.46
N PHE A 25 -18.23 9.69 9.03
CA PHE A 25 -18.47 10.86 9.87
C PHE A 25 -19.36 11.88 9.12
N PRO A 26 -20.20 12.64 9.85
CA PRO A 26 -21.50 13.09 9.38
C PRO A 26 -21.47 14.40 8.61
N ALA A 27 -22.41 14.51 7.66
CA ALA A 27 -22.84 15.76 7.07
C ALA A 27 -23.52 16.63 8.14
N ALA A 28 -22.90 17.76 8.48
CA ALA A 28 -23.57 18.89 9.11
C ALA A 28 -23.65 20.03 8.09
N ALA A 29 -24.88 20.47 7.86
CA ALA A 29 -25.26 21.50 6.91
C ALA A 29 -24.69 22.87 7.28
N VAL A 30 -24.20 23.60 6.28
CA VAL A 30 -24.26 25.08 6.24
C VAL A 30 -24.69 25.48 4.83
N SER A 31 -26.01 25.50 4.62
CA SER A 31 -26.65 26.23 3.53
C SER A 31 -26.86 27.67 4.01
N GLY A 32 -25.91 28.54 3.67
CA GLY A 32 -26.05 29.99 3.80
C GLY A 32 -25.73 30.61 2.44
N ALA A 33 -26.77 31.00 1.72
CA ALA A 33 -26.66 31.77 0.49
C ALA A 33 -25.91 33.08 0.74
N ASN A 34 -24.94 33.39 -0.10
CA ASN A 34 -24.44 34.76 -0.26
C ASN A 34 -24.49 35.14 -1.75
N PRO A 35 -25.50 35.89 -2.19
CA PRO A 35 -25.65 36.32 -3.57
C PRO A 35 -24.98 37.70 -3.74
N ASP A 36 -23.65 37.76 -3.72
CA ASP A 36 -22.93 38.97 -4.12
C ASP A 36 -21.44 38.69 -4.36
N ARG A 37 -21.14 38.15 -5.54
CA ARG A 37 -19.83 38.28 -6.19
C ARG A 37 -20.02 38.31 -7.70
N ARG A 38 -20.35 39.50 -8.22
CA ARG A 38 -19.99 39.88 -9.59
C ARG A 38 -18.54 40.34 -9.60
N ASP A 39 -17.87 40.03 -10.70
CA ASP A 39 -16.62 40.58 -11.17
C ASP A 39 -15.35 40.25 -10.37
N THR A 40 -14.74 39.14 -10.76
CA THR A 40 -13.31 39.11 -11.09
C THR A 40 -13.07 37.91 -11.99
N MET A 41 -12.94 38.16 -13.30
CA MET A 41 -12.18 37.27 -14.17
C MET A 41 -10.73 37.31 -13.67
N ALA A 42 -10.44 36.51 -12.65
CA ALA A 42 -9.08 36.16 -12.31
C ALA A 42 -8.63 35.17 -13.39
N THR A 43 -7.78 35.67 -14.28
CA THR A 43 -6.90 34.92 -15.17
C THR A 43 -6.50 33.63 -14.48
N GLN A 44 -6.91 32.48 -15.03
CA GLN A 44 -6.27 31.21 -14.68
C GLN A 44 -4.76 31.44 -14.81
N PRO A 45 -3.92 31.01 -13.85
CA PRO A 45 -2.51 30.91 -14.14
C PRO A 45 -2.41 30.02 -15.36
N ALA A 46 -1.83 30.55 -16.44
CA ALA A 46 -1.49 29.76 -17.59
C ALA A 46 -0.61 28.62 -17.07
N PHE A 47 -1.18 27.42 -16.97
CA PHE A 47 -0.38 26.22 -16.92
C PHE A 47 0.48 26.30 -18.17
N SER A 48 1.78 26.50 -17.98
CA SER A 48 2.75 26.35 -19.04
C SER A 48 2.59 24.94 -19.57
N GLN A 49 1.86 24.79 -20.67
CA GLN A 49 1.87 23.61 -21.52
C GLN A 49 3.20 23.56 -22.25
N GLU A 50 4.32 23.61 -21.53
CA GLU A 50 5.53 23.07 -22.06
C GLU A 50 5.41 21.55 -21.89
N PRO A 51 5.15 20.77 -22.95
CA PRO A 51 5.33 19.34 -22.84
C PRO A 51 6.77 19.10 -22.39
N TYR A 52 6.94 18.33 -21.31
CA TYR A 52 8.26 17.86 -20.89
C TYR A 52 8.94 17.23 -22.11
N ASN A 53 9.94 17.94 -22.64
CA ASN A 53 10.48 17.66 -23.96
C ASN A 53 11.58 16.60 -23.84
N TRP A 54 11.18 15.34 -23.63
CA TRP A 54 12.09 14.20 -23.47
C TRP A 54 12.97 13.93 -24.71
N ASN A 55 12.68 14.54 -25.86
CA ASN A 55 13.18 14.10 -27.18
C ASN A 55 13.91 15.15 -28.03
N ARG A 56 14.58 16.14 -27.45
CA ARG A 56 15.58 16.93 -28.23
C ARG A 56 16.98 16.33 -28.10
N GLY A 57 17.33 15.46 -29.05
CA GLY A 57 18.71 15.23 -29.45
C GLY A 57 19.58 14.36 -28.54
N ARG A 58 19.04 13.33 -27.88
CA ARG A 58 19.88 12.40 -27.11
C ARG A 58 20.58 11.42 -28.05
N ALA A 59 21.91 11.36 -27.92
CA ALA A 59 22.74 10.26 -28.38
C ALA A 59 22.17 8.90 -27.91
N ALA A 60 22.64 7.79 -28.49
CA ALA A 60 22.30 6.45 -28.04
C ALA A 60 22.35 6.40 -26.49
N PRO A 61 21.32 5.84 -25.83
CA PRO A 61 21.20 5.91 -24.37
C PRO A 61 22.48 5.40 -23.72
N ASP A 62 23.03 6.18 -22.78
CA ASP A 62 24.23 5.77 -22.07
C ASP A 62 23.90 4.50 -21.29
N ARG A 63 24.47 3.38 -21.75
CA ARG A 63 24.26 2.06 -21.15
C ARG A 63 24.69 2.06 -19.67
N ARG A 64 25.62 2.95 -19.28
CA ARG A 64 26.10 3.05 -17.89
C ARG A 64 25.01 3.52 -16.93
N ASP A 65 24.18 4.48 -17.33
CA ASP A 65 23.10 4.99 -16.47
C ASP A 65 22.06 3.90 -16.21
N TRP A 66 21.71 3.14 -17.24
CA TRP A 66 20.82 1.98 -17.11
C TRP A 66 21.43 0.88 -16.23
N ASP A 67 22.68 0.48 -16.51
CA ASP A 67 23.33 -0.61 -15.76
C ASP A 67 23.49 -0.25 -14.28
N GLN A 68 23.80 1.02 -13.97
CA GLN A 68 23.87 1.51 -12.59
C GLN A 68 22.51 1.55 -11.90
N ALA A 69 21.46 2.03 -12.58
CA ALA A 69 20.11 2.05 -12.04
C ALA A 69 19.59 0.62 -11.81
N LEU A 70 19.86 -0.30 -12.74
CA LEU A 70 19.45 -1.69 -12.63
C LEU A 70 20.18 -2.41 -11.49
N ALA A 71 21.47 -2.17 -11.30
CA ALA A 71 22.24 -2.74 -10.19
C ALA A 71 21.65 -2.29 -8.84
N THR A 72 21.40 -0.98 -8.68
CA THR A 72 20.74 -0.42 -7.49
C THR A 72 19.37 -1.03 -7.27
N PHE A 73 18.53 -1.10 -8.31
CA PHE A 73 17.19 -1.69 -8.23
C PHE A 73 17.24 -3.14 -7.75
N ARG A 74 18.13 -3.98 -8.32
CA ARG A 74 18.21 -5.40 -7.95
C ARG A 74 18.69 -5.63 -6.51
N GLU A 75 19.62 -4.80 -6.03
CA GLU A 75 20.05 -4.84 -4.64
C GLU A 75 18.88 -4.52 -3.69
N VAL A 76 18.17 -3.44 -3.98
CA VAL A 76 17.04 -2.97 -3.16
C VAL A 76 15.83 -3.91 -3.26
N GLU A 77 15.53 -4.46 -4.43
CA GLU A 77 14.47 -5.46 -4.64
C GLU A 77 14.73 -6.73 -3.81
N SER A 78 15.98 -7.23 -3.82
CA SER A 78 16.33 -8.40 -3.02
C SER A 78 16.17 -8.15 -1.52
N ASP A 79 16.49 -6.95 -1.04
CA ASP A 79 16.30 -6.60 0.37
C ASP A 79 14.82 -6.38 0.71
N HIS A 80 14.06 -5.76 -0.19
CA HIS A 80 12.62 -5.59 -0.06
C HIS A 80 11.91 -6.94 0.08
N ASP A 81 12.17 -7.89 -0.83
CA ASP A 81 11.61 -9.24 -0.79
C ASP A 81 12.00 -9.99 0.50
N ARG A 82 13.25 -9.84 0.93
CA ARG A 82 13.74 -10.46 2.17
C ARG A 82 13.00 -9.92 3.40
N LEU A 83 12.76 -8.61 3.47
CA LEU A 83 12.07 -7.96 4.58
C LEU A 83 10.58 -8.32 4.61
N TRP A 84 9.89 -8.21 3.47
CA TRP A 84 8.48 -8.58 3.36
C TRP A 84 8.26 -10.07 3.64
N GLY A 85 9.08 -10.95 3.07
CA GLY A 85 9.00 -12.38 3.36
C GLY A 85 9.35 -12.75 4.81
N ARG A 86 10.09 -11.91 5.56
CA ARG A 86 10.24 -12.08 7.02
C ARG A 86 8.99 -11.65 7.77
N SER A 87 8.37 -10.53 7.38
CA SER A 87 7.11 -10.06 7.98
C SER A 87 5.98 -11.06 7.77
N GLU A 88 5.80 -11.56 6.55
CA GLU A 88 4.75 -12.53 6.20
C GLU A 88 4.88 -13.82 7.01
N ARG A 89 6.09 -14.38 7.12
CA ARG A 89 6.32 -15.59 7.93
C ARG A 89 6.06 -15.37 9.41
N ALA A 90 6.34 -14.17 9.93
CA ALA A 90 6.03 -13.82 11.31
C ALA A 90 4.52 -13.71 11.53
N ASP A 91 3.79 -13.11 10.59
CA ASP A 91 2.34 -13.02 10.63
C ASP A 91 1.66 -14.39 10.52
N GLU A 92 2.13 -15.26 9.62
CA GLU A 92 1.65 -16.64 9.49
C GLU A 92 1.89 -17.43 10.79
N ALA A 93 3.08 -17.28 11.38
CA ALA A 93 3.41 -17.93 12.65
C ALA A 93 2.56 -17.39 13.81
N ALA A 94 2.35 -16.07 13.87
CA ALA A 94 1.47 -15.45 14.85
C ALA A 94 0.03 -15.94 14.69
N GLU A 95 -0.50 -15.95 13.48
CA GLU A 95 -1.87 -16.42 13.21
C GLU A 95 -2.10 -17.86 13.65
N ALA A 96 -1.13 -18.75 13.40
CA ALA A 96 -1.19 -20.14 13.86
C ALA A 96 -1.18 -20.29 15.41
N ASN A 97 -0.79 -19.25 16.15
CA ASN A 97 -0.69 -19.26 17.61
C ASN A 97 -1.71 -18.34 18.30
N ARG A 98 -2.48 -17.54 17.56
CA ARG A 98 -3.51 -16.66 18.13
C ARG A 98 -4.69 -17.47 18.69
N PRO A 99 -5.33 -17.00 19.78
CA PRO A 99 -6.58 -17.60 20.23
C PRO A 99 -7.65 -17.50 19.13
N ALA A 100 -8.57 -18.47 19.10
CA ALA A 100 -9.67 -18.48 18.13
C ALA A 100 -10.48 -17.18 18.20
N ARG A 101 -10.80 -16.62 17.03
CA ARG A 101 -11.53 -15.35 16.93
C ARG A 101 -12.91 -15.46 17.58
N ILE A 102 -13.17 -14.59 18.55
CA ILE A 102 -14.48 -14.48 19.21
C ILE A 102 -15.32 -13.41 18.48
N ALA A 103 -16.15 -13.86 17.52
CA ALA A 103 -16.89 -12.97 16.59
C ALA A 103 -17.68 -11.86 17.28
N ARG A 104 -18.37 -12.17 18.40
CA ARG A 104 -19.19 -11.19 19.16
C ARG A 104 -18.42 -9.93 19.56
N TYR A 105 -17.13 -10.03 19.89
CA TYR A 105 -16.34 -8.87 20.28
C TYR A 105 -16.20 -7.88 19.13
N PHE A 106 -15.99 -8.37 17.92
CA PHE A 106 -15.69 -7.54 16.75
C PHE A 106 -16.95 -7.14 15.96
N GLU A 107 -17.91 -8.05 15.82
CA GLU A 107 -19.09 -7.86 14.99
C GLU A 107 -20.22 -7.19 15.76
N ASP A 108 -20.52 -7.69 16.97
CA ASP A 108 -21.63 -7.17 17.77
C ASP A 108 -21.22 -5.94 18.57
N TYR A 109 -20.08 -6.02 19.27
CA TYR A 109 -19.63 -4.97 20.19
C TYR A 109 -18.67 -3.97 19.53
N ARG A 110 -18.22 -4.24 18.30
CA ARG A 110 -17.29 -3.41 17.54
C ARG A 110 -15.99 -3.12 18.30
N LEU A 111 -15.49 -4.05 19.10
CA LEU A 111 -14.21 -3.91 19.80
C LEU A 111 -13.04 -4.20 18.85
N GLY A 112 -11.88 -3.64 19.16
CA GLY A 112 -10.63 -3.84 18.42
C GLY A 112 -9.47 -4.08 19.38
N ILE A 113 -8.48 -4.87 18.92
CA ILE A 113 -7.24 -5.11 19.67
C ILE A 113 -6.49 -3.79 19.84
N GLY A 114 -5.94 -3.54 21.05
CA GLY A 114 -5.26 -2.30 21.38
C GLY A 114 -6.19 -1.16 21.86
N MET A 115 -7.50 -1.39 21.91
CA MET A 115 -8.42 -0.44 22.55
C MET A 115 -8.15 -0.34 24.05
N LYS A 116 -8.21 0.88 24.59
CA LYS A 116 -8.15 1.07 26.04
C LYS A 116 -9.42 0.54 26.69
N ARG A 117 -9.29 0.03 27.91
CA ARG A 117 -10.42 -0.50 28.68
C ARG A 117 -11.61 0.46 28.77
N GLN A 118 -11.35 1.75 28.98
CA GLN A 118 -12.40 2.78 29.05
C GLN A 118 -13.22 2.88 27.75
N ASP A 119 -12.56 2.74 26.58
CA ASP A 119 -13.22 2.75 25.28
C ASP A 119 -14.03 1.47 25.05
N VAL A 120 -13.50 0.32 25.50
CA VAL A 120 -14.22 -0.96 25.49
C VAL A 120 -15.50 -0.86 26.32
N GLU A 121 -15.40 -0.44 27.58
CA GLU A 121 -16.57 -0.27 28.45
C GLU A 121 -17.58 0.74 27.88
N SER A 122 -17.11 1.82 27.25
CA SER A 122 -17.96 2.81 26.59
C SER A 122 -18.78 2.18 25.45
N ARG A 123 -18.14 1.39 24.55
CA ARG A 123 -18.84 0.69 23.46
C ARG A 123 -19.85 -0.33 23.99
N LEU A 124 -19.50 -1.06 25.05
CA LEU A 124 -20.40 -2.03 25.67
C LEU A 124 -21.60 -1.36 26.35
N ARG A 125 -21.42 -0.18 26.97
CA ARG A 125 -22.53 0.63 27.50
C ARG A 125 -23.44 1.14 26.38
N ALA A 126 -22.87 1.63 25.28
CA ALA A 126 -23.62 2.08 24.11
C ALA A 126 -24.42 0.94 23.45
N TYR A 127 -23.86 -0.28 23.44
CA TYR A 127 -24.59 -1.47 23.01
C TYR A 127 -25.84 -1.72 23.88
N ASN A 128 -25.71 -1.58 25.20
CA ASN A 128 -26.81 -1.79 26.16
C ASN A 128 -27.92 -0.73 26.09
N THR A 129 -27.64 0.50 25.64
CA THR A 129 -28.67 1.54 25.53
C THR A 129 -29.59 1.36 24.33
N GLY A 130 -29.15 0.63 23.31
CA GLY A 130 -29.90 0.40 22.07
C GLY A 130 -30.79 -0.85 22.04
N ARG A 131 -30.84 -1.66 23.11
CA ARG A 131 -31.57 -2.96 23.12
C ARG A 131 -32.33 -3.22 24.42
N SER A 132 -33.55 -3.76 24.30
CA SER A 132 -34.44 -4.12 25.41
C SER A 132 -34.24 -5.55 25.94
N GLU A 133 -33.67 -6.45 25.15
CA GLU A 133 -33.37 -7.83 25.52
C GLU A 133 -31.86 -8.11 25.39
N GLY A 134 -31.29 -8.85 26.37
CA GLY A 134 -29.90 -9.29 26.32
C GLY A 134 -28.87 -8.23 26.72
N ARG A 135 -29.11 -7.49 27.81
CA ARG A 135 -28.08 -6.59 28.37
C ARG A 135 -26.84 -7.39 28.76
N ILE A 136 -25.70 -6.93 28.31
CA ILE A 136 -24.41 -7.52 28.66
C ILE A 136 -23.89 -6.95 29.98
N ASP A 137 -23.21 -7.79 30.76
CA ASP A 137 -22.41 -7.34 31.88
C ASP A 137 -21.16 -6.65 31.33
N VAL A 138 -21.13 -5.32 31.42
CA VAL A 138 -20.05 -4.48 30.89
C VAL A 138 -18.71 -4.81 31.54
N ALA A 139 -18.68 -4.95 32.86
CA ALA A 139 -17.44 -5.14 33.60
C ALA A 139 -16.84 -6.51 33.27
N ARG A 140 -17.66 -7.56 33.37
CA ARG A 140 -17.23 -8.92 33.04
C ARG A 140 -16.81 -9.05 31.58
N THR A 141 -17.58 -8.49 30.65
CA THR A 141 -17.26 -8.59 29.21
C THR A 141 -15.98 -7.82 28.88
N ALA A 142 -15.74 -6.67 29.53
CA ALA A 142 -14.48 -5.93 29.39
C ALA A 142 -13.29 -6.73 29.94
N ASP A 143 -13.44 -7.43 31.08
CA ASP A 143 -12.40 -8.32 31.61
C ASP A 143 -12.09 -9.50 30.68
N GLU A 144 -13.12 -10.15 30.15
CA GLU A 144 -12.95 -11.24 29.18
C GLU A 144 -12.24 -10.75 27.91
N PHE A 145 -12.62 -9.58 27.40
CA PHE A 145 -11.97 -8.98 26.24
C PHE A 145 -10.52 -8.55 26.54
N ASP A 146 -10.26 -8.00 27.73
CA ASP A 146 -8.92 -7.63 28.19
C ASP A 146 -7.99 -8.85 28.24
N ALA A 147 -8.47 -9.98 28.75
CA ALA A 147 -7.72 -11.23 28.74
C ALA A 147 -7.45 -11.73 27.31
N TYR A 148 -8.47 -11.68 26.45
CA TYR A 148 -8.35 -12.07 25.05
C TYR A 148 -7.36 -11.21 24.27
N GLN A 149 -7.40 -9.88 24.42
CA GLN A 149 -6.45 -8.99 23.74
C GLN A 149 -5.01 -9.19 24.25
N ARG A 150 -4.80 -9.46 25.55
CA ARG A 150 -3.46 -9.75 26.08
C ARG A 150 -2.84 -10.97 25.41
N GLN A 151 -3.61 -12.04 25.24
CA GLN A 151 -3.13 -13.23 24.53
C GLN A 151 -2.70 -12.93 23.09
N ILE A 152 -3.47 -12.10 22.38
CA ILE A 152 -3.10 -11.69 21.01
C ILE A 152 -1.85 -10.82 21.02
N LEU A 153 -1.75 -9.86 21.93
CA LEU A 153 -0.59 -8.97 22.03
C LEU A 153 0.69 -9.73 22.42
N GLU A 154 0.59 -10.70 23.34
CA GLU A 154 1.70 -11.60 23.70
C GLU A 154 2.19 -12.43 22.52
N VAL A 155 1.27 -12.93 21.67
CA VAL A 155 1.64 -13.66 20.45
C VAL A 155 2.32 -12.72 19.45
N ASN A 156 1.75 -11.54 19.21
CA ASN A 156 2.34 -10.54 18.31
C ASN A 156 3.74 -10.10 18.77
N GLU A 157 3.93 -9.90 20.08
CA GLU A 157 5.22 -9.56 20.68
C GLU A 157 6.23 -10.71 20.49
N ARG A 158 5.81 -11.95 20.79
CA ARG A 158 6.65 -13.14 20.64
C ARG A 158 7.18 -13.33 19.21
N PHE A 159 6.33 -13.10 18.21
CA PHE A 159 6.70 -13.21 16.80
C PHE A 159 7.19 -11.89 16.19
N GLN A 160 7.22 -10.81 16.98
CA GLN A 160 7.69 -9.49 16.57
C GLN A 160 6.96 -8.93 15.34
N THR A 161 5.66 -9.22 15.18
CA THR A 161 4.88 -8.87 13.98
C THR A 161 4.97 -7.38 13.66
N ASP A 162 4.73 -6.53 14.65
CA ASP A 162 4.72 -5.08 14.47
C ASP A 162 6.11 -4.55 14.13
N ARG A 163 7.17 -5.09 14.76
CA ARG A 163 8.55 -4.69 14.48
C ARG A 163 8.94 -5.03 13.05
N LEU A 164 8.68 -6.26 12.60
CA LEU A 164 9.05 -6.73 11.28
C LEU A 164 8.24 -6.05 10.18
N PHE A 165 6.94 -5.84 10.41
CA PHE A 165 6.10 -5.03 9.53
C PHE A 165 6.62 -3.60 9.40
N ASN A 166 7.00 -2.96 10.51
CA ASN A 166 7.56 -1.61 10.49
C ASN A 166 8.92 -1.56 9.79
N GLU A 167 9.78 -2.58 9.97
CA GLU A 167 11.07 -2.72 9.28
C GLU A 167 10.87 -2.82 7.76
N ALA A 168 9.93 -3.65 7.30
CA ALA A 168 9.59 -3.79 5.88
C ALA A 168 8.97 -2.50 5.32
N SER A 169 8.01 -1.91 6.04
CA SER A 169 7.32 -0.68 5.64
C SER A 169 8.27 0.52 5.55
N ALA A 170 9.25 0.63 6.46
CA ALA A 170 10.27 1.67 6.42
C ALA A 170 11.19 1.57 5.20
N HIS A 171 11.28 0.40 4.56
CA HIS A 171 12.07 0.17 3.36
C HIS A 171 11.33 0.53 2.06
N ASN A 172 9.99 0.61 2.09
CA ASN A 172 9.18 0.94 0.90
C ASN A 172 9.62 2.22 0.17
N PRO A 173 9.95 3.34 0.85
CA PRO A 173 10.41 4.54 0.17
C PRO A 173 11.73 4.34 -0.59
N ILE A 174 12.62 3.48 -0.09
CA ILE A 174 13.92 3.18 -0.73
C ILE A 174 13.68 2.33 -1.98
N TYR A 175 12.83 1.31 -1.87
CA TYR A 175 12.40 0.51 -3.02
C TYR A 175 11.73 1.34 -4.11
N LYS A 176 10.81 2.24 -3.72
CA LYS A 176 10.16 3.15 -4.66
C LYS A 176 11.18 4.05 -5.36
N ALA A 177 12.09 4.68 -4.61
CA ALA A 177 13.12 5.53 -5.21
C ALA A 177 14.01 4.78 -6.21
N ALA A 178 14.33 3.51 -5.95
CA ALA A 178 15.08 2.68 -6.88
C ALA A 178 14.27 2.33 -8.15
N CYS A 179 12.96 2.08 -8.01
CA CYS A 179 12.05 1.94 -9.14
C CYS A 179 12.01 3.21 -9.98
N ASP A 180 11.76 4.36 -9.35
CA ASP A 180 11.66 5.67 -10.03
C ASP A 180 12.95 6.00 -10.80
N ALA A 181 14.12 5.69 -10.21
CA ALA A 181 15.43 5.86 -10.86
C ALA A 181 15.60 4.96 -12.10
N LEU A 182 15.24 3.68 -11.99
CA LEU A 182 15.29 2.74 -13.11
C LEU A 182 14.28 3.10 -14.21
N MET A 183 13.08 3.54 -13.83
CA MET A 183 12.04 3.99 -14.74
C MET A 183 12.42 5.30 -15.45
N SER A 184 13.26 6.14 -14.84
CA SER A 184 13.78 7.36 -15.47
C SER A 184 14.91 7.09 -16.48
N ALA A 185 15.68 6.01 -16.32
CA ALA A 185 16.75 5.63 -17.24
C ALA A 185 16.18 5.02 -18.54
N PRO A 186 16.54 5.49 -19.75
CA PRO A 186 16.01 4.91 -20.99
C PRO A 186 16.42 3.43 -21.15
N ALA A 187 15.47 2.56 -21.48
CA ALA A 187 15.73 1.13 -21.64
C ALA A 187 16.61 0.84 -22.88
N PRO A 188 17.85 0.35 -22.75
CA PRO A 188 18.76 0.24 -23.89
C PRO A 188 18.35 -0.80 -24.95
N HIS A 189 17.49 -1.76 -24.60
CA HIS A 189 17.04 -2.85 -25.48
C HIS A 189 15.72 -3.45 -25.00
N THR A 190 15.12 -4.35 -25.78
CA THR A 190 13.81 -4.98 -25.47
C THR A 190 13.80 -5.71 -24.12
N ALA A 191 14.88 -6.40 -23.73
CA ALA A 191 14.90 -7.06 -22.42
C ALA A 191 14.86 -6.07 -21.23
N ALA A 192 15.40 -4.85 -21.39
CA ALA A 192 15.33 -3.79 -20.38
C ALA A 192 13.92 -3.19 -20.33
N LEU A 193 13.26 -3.06 -21.48
CA LEU A 193 11.86 -2.64 -21.56
C LEU A 193 10.94 -3.63 -20.82
N LEU A 194 11.18 -4.93 -20.90
CA LEU A 194 10.39 -5.92 -20.15
C LEU A 194 10.47 -5.71 -18.64
N ILE A 195 11.66 -5.41 -18.11
CA ILE A 195 11.84 -5.09 -16.69
C ILE A 195 11.02 -3.84 -16.30
N LYS A 196 11.05 -2.79 -17.13
CA LYS A 196 10.21 -1.60 -16.90
C LYS A 196 8.71 -1.91 -16.89
N LEU A 197 8.25 -2.75 -17.82
CA LEU A 197 6.85 -3.15 -17.90
C LEU A 197 6.42 -3.98 -16.68
N GLU A 198 7.29 -4.84 -16.16
CA GLU A 198 7.04 -5.60 -14.93
C GLU A 198 6.88 -4.65 -13.73
N ILE A 199 7.81 -3.71 -13.55
CA ILE A 199 7.76 -2.71 -12.48
C ILE A 199 6.47 -1.89 -12.56
N ALA A 200 6.17 -1.38 -13.75
CA ALA A 200 5.03 -0.50 -13.95
C ALA A 200 3.68 -1.24 -13.81
N ALA A 201 3.63 -2.54 -14.13
CA ALA A 201 2.45 -3.38 -13.88
C ALA A 201 2.23 -3.64 -12.38
N ILE A 202 3.29 -3.77 -11.59
CA ILE A 202 3.23 -3.98 -10.15
C ILE A 202 2.91 -2.67 -9.42
N SER A 203 3.53 -1.55 -9.83
CA SER A 203 3.39 -0.27 -9.15
C SER A 203 2.04 0.42 -9.39
N LEU A 204 1.32 0.04 -10.45
CA LEU A 204 0.09 0.70 -10.91
C LEU A 204 0.27 2.23 -11.02
N ASP A 205 1.44 2.64 -11.48
CA ASP A 205 1.83 4.05 -11.58
C ASP A 205 1.77 4.46 -13.06
N ASP A 206 0.93 5.45 -13.36
CA ASP A 206 0.70 5.93 -14.73
C ASP A 206 1.99 6.52 -15.33
N GLU A 207 2.83 7.17 -14.53
CA GLU A 207 4.11 7.74 -15.01
C GLU A 207 5.08 6.63 -15.40
N HIS A 208 5.08 5.51 -14.67
CA HIS A 208 5.86 4.33 -15.01
C HIS A 208 5.38 3.69 -16.31
N MET A 209 4.06 3.61 -16.52
CA MET A 209 3.48 3.13 -17.77
C MET A 209 3.83 4.02 -18.96
N GLU A 210 3.74 5.34 -18.80
CA GLU A 210 4.13 6.30 -19.83
C GLU A 210 5.61 6.19 -20.22
N SER A 211 6.50 6.04 -19.22
CA SER A 211 7.93 5.82 -19.45
C SER A 211 8.20 4.54 -20.25
N ALA A 212 7.57 3.42 -19.90
CA ALA A 212 7.73 2.17 -20.64
C ALA A 212 7.21 2.28 -22.09
N VAL A 213 6.07 2.94 -22.31
CA VAL A 213 5.53 3.19 -23.67
C VAL A 213 6.46 4.08 -24.49
N ALA A 214 7.06 5.10 -23.87
CA ALA A 214 8.03 5.97 -24.54
C ALA A 214 9.26 5.18 -25.02
N ASP A 215 9.81 4.31 -24.17
CA ASP A 215 10.93 3.44 -24.54
C ASP A 215 10.54 2.41 -25.62
N ALA A 216 9.33 1.83 -25.55
CA ALA A 216 8.82 0.93 -26.58
C ALA A 216 8.77 1.61 -27.95
N ARG A 217 8.24 2.84 -28.02
CA ARG A 217 8.20 3.62 -29.27
C ARG A 217 9.59 3.90 -29.81
N ARG A 218 10.52 4.31 -28.95
CA ARG A 218 11.91 4.58 -29.35
C ARG A 218 12.58 3.33 -29.92
N LEU A 219 12.51 2.20 -29.22
CA LEU A 219 13.12 0.95 -29.67
C LEU A 219 12.51 0.42 -30.98
N LEU A 220 11.22 0.65 -31.23
CA LEU A 220 10.58 0.32 -32.52
C LEU A 220 11.04 1.22 -33.68
N ILE A 221 11.40 2.47 -33.42
CA ILE A 221 11.93 3.39 -34.43
C ILE A 221 13.39 3.06 -34.74
N ASP A 222 14.21 2.87 -33.70
CA ASP A 222 15.64 2.54 -33.83
C ASP A 222 15.83 1.20 -34.56
N GLY A 223 14.98 0.21 -34.30
CA GLY A 223 15.01 -1.09 -34.96
C GLY A 223 14.58 -1.10 -36.43
N ARG A 224 14.01 0.01 -36.95
CA ARG A 224 13.69 0.15 -38.39
C ARG A 224 14.84 0.74 -39.21
N GLN A 225 15.87 1.25 -38.55
CA GLN A 225 17.04 1.86 -39.20
C GLN A 225 18.25 0.91 -39.31
N GLN A 226 18.12 -0.31 -38.78
CA GLN A 226 19.10 -1.40 -38.90
C GLN A 226 18.64 -2.40 -39.96
#